data_AF-A0A850AWJ6-F1
#
_entry.id   AF-A0A850AWJ6-F1
#
_cell.length_a   1.000
_cell.length_b   1.000
_cell.length_c   1.000
_cell.angle_alpha   90.00
_cell.angle_beta   90.00
_cell.angle_gamma   90.00
#
_symmetry.space_group_name_H-M   'P 1'
#
loop_
_entity.id
_entity.type
_entity.pdbx_description
1 polymer ?
#
loop_
_entity_poly.entity_id
_entity_poly.type
_entity_poly.pdbx_seq_one_letter_code
_entity_poly.pdbx_strand_id
1 'polypeptide(L)' 'MEDRWLSVGEIAEYLGISKDSVYAWIEKKGLPGHRIGCLWKFKRSEVDAWVHE' A
#
# COMPACT_ATOMS: atom_id res chain seq x y z
N MET A 1 13.31 -3.75 -12.98
CA MET A 1 13.71 -4.64 -11.86
C MET A 1 12.54 -4.67 -10.90
N GLU A 2 11.90 -5.84 -10.81
CA GLU A 2 10.80 -6.26 -9.92
C GLU A 2 9.81 -5.21 -9.39
N ASP A 3 8.82 -4.85 -10.23
CA ASP A 3 7.51 -4.36 -9.79
C ASP A 3 6.72 -5.49 -9.10
N ARG A 4 7.21 -5.94 -7.95
CA ARG A 4 6.53 -6.97 -7.16
C ARG A 4 5.40 -6.33 -6.37
N TRP A 5 4.22 -6.92 -6.48
CA TRP A 5 3.01 -6.52 -5.77
C TRP A 5 3.11 -6.87 -4.28
N LEU A 6 3.20 -5.84 -3.45
CA LEU A 6 3.26 -5.92 -1.99
C LEU A 6 1.87 -6.15 -1.40
N SER A 7 1.79 -6.94 -0.34
CA SER A 7 0.55 -7.10 0.42
C SER A 7 0.41 -6.00 1.49
N VAL A 8 -0.76 -5.87 2.12
CA VAL A 8 -0.99 -4.89 3.22
C VAL A 8 0.06 -5.01 4.32
N GLY A 9 0.50 -6.23 4.66
CA GLY A 9 1.53 -6.43 5.67
C GLY A 9 2.90 -5.92 5.24
N GLU A 10 3.31 -6.21 4.01
CA GLU A 10 4.61 -5.77 3.49
C GLU A 10 4.68 -4.25 3.35
N ILE A 11 3.58 -3.60 2.92
CA ILE A 11 3.57 -2.13 2.83
C ILE A 11 3.52 -1.47 4.22
N ALA A 12 2.84 -2.10 5.18
CA ALA A 12 2.84 -1.66 6.57
C ALA A 12 4.25 -1.71 7.16
N GLU A 13 4.98 -2.81 6.96
CA GLU A 13 6.37 -2.93 7.38
C GLU A 13 7.29 -1.97 6.62
N TYR A 14 7.07 -1.77 5.33
CA TYR A 14 7.85 -0.84 4.51
C TYR A 14 7.74 0.62 5.01
N LEU A 15 6.53 1.04 5.35
CA LEU A 15 6.25 2.40 5.83
C LEU A 15 6.47 2.55 7.34
N GLY A 16 6.71 1.46 8.06
CA GLY A 16 6.84 1.48 9.52
C GLY A 16 5.54 1.81 10.25
N ILE A 17 4.38 1.48 9.67
CA ILE A 17 3.05 1.75 10.23
C ILE A 17 2.27 0.46 10.48
N SER A 18 1.20 0.55 11.27
CA SER A 18 0.29 -0.57 11.51
C SER A 18 -0.56 -0.90 10.27
N LYS A 19 -0.91 -2.16 10.08
CA LYS A 19 -1.84 -2.60 9.01
C LYS A 19 -3.18 -1.86 9.07
N ASP A 20 -3.64 -1.55 10.28
CA ASP A 20 -4.86 -0.75 10.51
C ASP A 20 -4.75 0.66 9.90
N SER A 21 -3.58 1.30 10.05
CA SER A 21 -3.29 2.59 9.43
C SER A 21 -3.27 2.51 7.91
N VAL A 22 -2.79 1.40 7.33
CA VAL A 22 -2.85 1.17 5.88
C VAL A 22 -4.32 1.12 5.42
N TYR A 23 -5.19 0.36 6.09
CA TYR A 23 -6.61 0.33 5.75
C TYR A 23 -7.27 1.71 5.90
N ALA A 24 -6.97 2.42 6.99
CA ALA A 24 -7.44 3.79 7.19
C ALA A 24 -6.97 4.74 6.08
N TRP A 25 -5.78 4.53 5.51
CA TRP A 25 -5.28 5.35 4.41
C TRP A 25 -5.91 4.98 3.06
N ILE A 26 -6.24 3.71 2.83
CA ILE A 26 -7.02 3.31 1.65
C ILE A 26 -8.39 4.01 1.65
N GLU A 27 -9.06 4.06 2.79
CA GLU A 27 -10.39 4.67 2.90
C GLU A 27 -10.37 6.19 3.01
N LYS A 28 -9.46 6.76 3.82
CA LYS A 28 -9.46 8.21 4.13
C LYS A 28 -8.53 9.04 3.27
N LYS A 29 -7.42 8.46 2.83
CA LYS A 29 -6.37 9.17 2.09
C LYS A 29 -6.24 8.73 0.62
N GLY A 30 -7.00 7.72 0.19
CA GLY A 30 -6.95 7.21 -1.18
C GLY A 30 -5.61 6.56 -1.52
N LEU A 31 -5.01 5.84 -0.57
CA LEU A 31 -3.73 5.17 -0.80
C LEU A 31 -3.81 4.25 -2.03
N PRO A 32 -2.86 4.35 -2.99
CA PRO A 32 -2.91 3.60 -4.25
C PRO A 32 -2.71 2.09 -4.01
N GLY A 33 -3.84 1.41 -3.85
CA GLY A 33 -3.95 -0.03 -3.75
C GLY A 33 -4.78 -0.58 -4.89
N HIS A 34 -4.38 -1.74 -5.40
CA HIS A 34 -5.12 -2.50 -6.39
C HIS A 34 -5.75 -3.72 -5.74
N ARG A 35 -7.06 -3.86 -5.90
CA ARG A 35 -7.79 -5.01 -5.37
C ARG A 35 -7.75 -6.14 -6.39
N ILE A 36 -6.96 -7.18 -6.11
CA ILE A 36 -6.89 -8.39 -6.92
C ILE A 36 -7.66 -9.49 -6.18
N GLY A 37 -8.92 -9.68 -6.58
CA GLY A 37 -9.87 -10.57 -5.91
C GLY A 37 -10.26 -10.06 -4.51
N CYS A 38 -9.97 -10.85 -3.47
CA CYS A 38 -10.21 -10.48 -2.07
C CYS A 38 -8.99 -9.84 -1.39
N LEU A 39 -7.85 -9.73 -2.08
CA LEU A 39 -6.60 -9.25 -1.51
C LEU A 39 -6.25 -7.86 -2.06
N TRP A 40 -5.80 -6.99 -1.17
CA TRP A 40 -5.19 -5.72 -1.54
C TRP A 40 -3.72 -5.92 -1.88
N LYS A 41 -3.33 -5.40 -3.04
CA LYS A 41 -1.98 -5.41 -3.56
C LYS A 41 -1.52 -3.98 -3.86
N PHE A 42 -0.30 -3.67 -3.46
CA PHE A 42 0.28 -2.34 -3.55
C PHE A 42 1.54 -2.40 -4.39
N LYS A 43 1.73 -1.41 -5.25
CA LYS A 43 3.01 -1.20 -5.91
C LYS A 43 3.84 -0.24 -5.07
N ARG A 44 5.07 -0.65 -4.74
CA ARG A 44 5.99 0.19 -3.98
C ARG A 44 6.16 1.55 -4.63
N SER A 45 6.39 1.60 -5.94
CA SER A 45 6.60 2.86 -6.67
C SER A 45 5.39 3.80 -6.63
N GLU A 46 4.17 3.26 -6.67
CA GLU A 46 2.96 4.09 -6.56
C GLU A 46 2.80 4.65 -5.15
N VAL A 47 3.03 3.83 -4.12
CA VAL A 47 2.95 4.27 -2.72
C VAL A 47 4.07 5.27 -2.41
N ASP A 48 5.28 5.06 -2.91
CA ASP A 48 6.42 5.96 -2.71
C ASP A 48 6.16 7.34 -3.33
N ALA A 49 5.66 7.38 -4.57
CA ALA A 49 5.25 8.62 -5.23
C ALA A 49 4.14 9.34 -4.46
N TRP A 50 3.15 8.58 -3.95
CA TRP A 50 2.06 9.13 -3.14
C TRP A 50 2.52 9.66 -1.77
N VAL A 51 3.49 9.01 -1.12
CA VAL A 51 4.06 9.50 0.15
C VAL A 51 4.87 10.78 -0.05
N HIS A 52 5.47 10.96 -1.23
CA HIS A 52 6.27 12.13 -1.56
C HIS A 52 5.44 13.36 -1.98
N GLU A 53 4.13 13.21 -2.17
CA GLU A 53 3.17 14.29 -2.49
C GLU A 53 2.46 14.82 -1.24
#